data_AF-A0A1G9LF50-F1
#
_entry.id   AF-A0A1G9LF50-F1
#
_cell.length_a   1.000
_cell.length_b   1.000
_cell.length_c   1.000
_cell.angle_alpha   90.00
_cell.angle_beta   90.00
_cell.angle_gamma   90.00
#
_symmetry.space_group_name_H-M   'P 1'
#
loop_
_entity.id
_entity.type
_entity.pdbx_description
1 polymer ?
#
loop_
_entity_poly.entity_id
_entity_poly.type
_entity_poly.pdbx_seq_one_letter_code
_entity_poly.pdbx_strand_id
1 'polypeptide(L)'
;MGRTSTTAEPQKRDAGTKLAQQRLSVLELAKELGNVAEACRQRGLDRTSFYEWKRRFQTQGFEGLKDLPPIHKSHPQTTPPETVERIRALALAHPAYGCNR
;
A
#
# COMPACT_ATOMS: atom_id res chain seq x y z
N MET A 1 -15.81 -34.25 -32.73
CA MET A 1 -14.42 -33.76 -32.62
C MET A 1 -14.41 -32.24 -32.84
N GLY A 2 -14.93 -31.47 -31.88
CA GLY A 2 -14.96 -30.00 -31.97
C GLY A 2 -13.84 -29.42 -31.11
N ARG A 3 -12.81 -28.84 -31.73
CA ARG A 3 -11.79 -28.06 -31.02
C ARG A 3 -12.39 -26.69 -30.71
N THR A 4 -12.89 -26.50 -29.50
CA THR A 4 -13.20 -25.15 -29.02
C THR A 4 -11.91 -24.51 -28.54
N SER A 5 -11.36 -23.64 -29.38
CA SER A 5 -10.27 -22.74 -29.05
C SER A 5 -10.70 -21.82 -27.91
N THR A 6 -10.20 -22.05 -26.71
CA THR A 6 -10.28 -21.04 -25.63
C THR A 6 -9.34 -19.91 -26.01
N THR A 7 -9.88 -18.86 -26.61
CA THR A 7 -9.15 -17.60 -26.80
C THR A 7 -8.86 -17.02 -25.41
N ALA A 8 -7.61 -17.12 -24.96
CA ALA A 8 -7.18 -16.45 -23.74
C ALA A 8 -7.26 -14.93 -23.96
N GLU A 9 -8.19 -14.29 -23.25
CA GLU A 9 -8.32 -12.83 -23.27
C GLU A 9 -7.00 -12.17 -22.82
N PRO A 10 -6.57 -11.08 -23.47
CA PRO A 10 -5.34 -10.39 -23.13
C PRO A 10 -5.53 -9.73 -21.77
N GLN A 11 -4.96 -10.35 -20.73
CA GLN A 11 -5.01 -9.86 -19.36
C GLN A 11 -4.44 -8.44 -19.31
N LYS A 12 -5.24 -7.47 -18.80
CA LYS A 12 -4.75 -6.13 -18.46
C LYS A 12 -3.51 -6.31 -17.58
N ARG A 13 -2.40 -5.65 -17.94
CA ARG A 13 -1.21 -5.61 -17.08
C ARG A 13 -1.57 -4.84 -15.81
N ASP A 14 -2.04 -5.53 -14.78
CA ASP A 14 -2.38 -4.92 -13.51
C ASP A 14 -1.12 -4.27 -12.92
N ALA A 15 -1.16 -2.96 -12.68
CA ALA A 15 -0.02 -2.21 -12.15
C ALA A 15 0.46 -2.82 -10.81
N GLY A 16 -0.48 -3.29 -9.98
CA GLY A 16 -0.19 -4.01 -8.74
C GLY A 16 0.54 -5.34 -8.97
N THR A 17 0.17 -6.10 -10.00
CA THR A 17 0.84 -7.36 -10.36
C THR A 17 2.26 -7.10 -10.88
N LYS A 18 2.45 -6.05 -11.70
CA LYS A 18 3.79 -5.66 -12.17
C LYS A 18 4.71 -5.26 -11.02
N LEU A 19 4.19 -4.50 -10.05
CA LEU A 19 4.94 -4.11 -8.86
C LEU A 19 5.28 -5.32 -7.97
N ALA A 20 4.31 -6.21 -7.75
CA ALA A 20 4.52 -7.45 -7.00
C ALA A 20 5.58 -8.35 -7.65
N GLN A 21 5.60 -8.45 -8.98
CA GLN A 21 6.65 -9.17 -9.73
C GLN A 21 8.03 -8.53 -9.54
N GLN A 22 8.13 -7.20 -9.58
CA GLN A 22 9.40 -6.51 -9.30
C GLN A 22 9.88 -6.82 -7.88
N ARG A 23 9.00 -6.75 -6.88
CA ARG A 23 9.32 -7.08 -5.48
C ARG A 23 9.75 -8.54 -5.32
N LEU A 24 9.08 -9.47 -6.00
CA LEU A 24 9.42 -10.89 -6.00
C LEU A 24 10.83 -11.12 -6.57
N SER A 25 11.16 -10.46 -7.68
CA SER A 25 12.49 -10.55 -8.29
C SER A 25 13.62 -10.10 -7.35
N VAL A 26 13.35 -9.15 -6.44
CA VAL A 26 14.33 -8.75 -5.41
C VAL A 26 14.53 -9.85 -4.37
N LEU A 27 13.45 -10.53 -3.95
CA LEU A 27 13.54 -11.64 -2.99
C LEU A 27 14.28 -12.83 -3.60
N GLU A 28 14.05 -13.13 -4.87
CA GLU A 28 14.74 -14.19 -5.62
C GLU A 28 16.22 -13.87 -5.79
N LEU A 29 16.56 -12.64 -6.20
CA LEU A 29 17.95 -12.20 -6.31
C LEU A 29 18.71 -12.32 -4.97
N ALA A 30 18.06 -11.94 -3.87
CA ALA A 30 18.67 -12.09 -2.54
C ALA A 30 18.91 -13.55 -2.16
N LYS A 31 18.06 -14.47 -2.62
CA LYS A 31 18.21 -15.92 -2.41
C LYS A 31 19.37 -16.47 -3.26
N GLU A 32 19.48 -16.06 -4.51
CA GLU A 32 20.55 -16.48 -5.43
C GLU A 32 21.93 -15.99 -4.95
N LEU A 33 22.03 -14.73 -4.53
CA LEU A 33 23.28 -14.15 -4.03
C LEU A 33 23.63 -14.63 -2.61
N GLY A 34 22.67 -15.12 -1.84
CA GLY A 34 22.82 -15.39 -0.41
C GLY A 34 23.11 -14.13 0.44
N ASN A 35 23.02 -12.94 -0.17
CA ASN A 35 23.38 -11.66 0.44
C ASN A 35 22.29 -10.61 0.22
N VAL A 36 21.50 -10.36 1.28
CA VAL A 36 20.40 -9.39 1.27
C VAL A 36 20.91 -7.96 1.05
N ALA A 37 22.03 -7.60 1.68
CA ALA A 37 22.55 -6.23 1.59
C ALA A 37 23.01 -5.90 0.17
N GLU A 38 23.62 -6.86 -0.52
CA GLU A 38 24.03 -6.70 -1.91
C GLU A 38 22.84 -6.63 -2.87
N ALA A 39 21.85 -7.51 -2.72
CA ALA A 39 20.63 -7.46 -3.51
C ALA A 39 19.89 -6.12 -3.37
N CYS A 40 19.82 -5.58 -2.14
CA CYS A 40 19.23 -4.26 -1.88
C CYS A 40 20.01 -3.13 -2.56
N ARG A 41 21.36 -3.17 -2.53
CA ARG A 41 22.21 -2.18 -3.23
C ARG A 41 22.01 -2.22 -4.74
N GLN A 42 21.98 -3.41 -5.35
CA GLN A 42 21.78 -3.55 -6.80
C GLN A 42 20.42 -3.05 -7.27
N ARG A 43 19.39 -3.16 -6.42
CA ARG A 43 18.01 -2.78 -6.73
C ARG A 43 17.61 -1.40 -6.23
N GLY A 44 18.50 -0.69 -5.55
CA GLY A 44 18.22 0.64 -4.98
C GLY A 44 17.15 0.61 -3.87
N LEU A 45 17.07 -0.48 -3.12
CA LEU A 45 16.08 -0.68 -2.06
C LEU A 45 16.72 -0.48 -0.68
N ASP A 46 15.96 0.02 0.29
CA ASP A 46 16.34 -0.07 1.69
C ASP A 46 16.10 -1.49 2.25
N ARG A 47 16.89 -1.85 3.27
CA ARG A 47 16.81 -3.19 3.90
C ARG A 47 15.53 -3.40 4.70
N THR A 48 14.91 -2.34 5.19
CA THR A 48 13.69 -2.42 6.01
C THR A 48 12.52 -2.91 5.13
N SER A 49 12.33 -2.28 3.96
CA SER A 49 11.36 -2.68 2.94
C SER A 49 11.55 -4.13 2.51
N PHE A 50 12.80 -4.58 2.36
CA PHE A 50 13.09 -5.99 2.04
C PHE A 50 12.50 -6.94 3.07
N TYR A 51 12.75 -6.70 4.37
CA TYR A 51 12.27 -7.59 5.43
C TYR A 51 10.74 -7.51 5.59
N GLU A 52 10.14 -6.34 5.38
CA GLU A 52 8.68 -6.22 5.35
C GLU A 52 8.07 -7.05 4.22
N TRP A 53 8.58 -6.94 3.00
CA TRP A 53 8.10 -7.72 1.86
C TRP A 53 8.36 -9.21 2.03
N LYS A 54 9.52 -9.61 2.57
CA LYS A 54 9.81 -11.01 2.91
C LYS A 54 8.76 -11.55 3.88
N ARG A 55 8.44 -10.80 4.94
CA ARG A 55 7.41 -11.18 5.92
C ARG A 55 6.03 -11.29 5.28
N ARG A 56 5.64 -10.31 4.45
CA ARG A 56 4.34 -10.35 3.74
C ARG A 56 4.26 -11.52 2.77
N PHE A 57 5.34 -11.81 2.04
CA PHE A 57 5.41 -12.96 1.14
C PHE A 57 5.28 -14.29 1.89
N GLN A 58 5.93 -14.43 3.05
CA GLN A 58 5.82 -15.65 3.87
C GLN A 58 4.41 -15.88 4.44
N THR A 59 3.64 -14.81 4.67
CA THR A 59 2.31 -14.89 5.32
C THR A 59 1.16 -14.92 4.32
N GLN A 60 1.30 -14.20 3.19
CA GLN A 60 0.21 -13.96 2.23
C GLN A 60 0.60 -14.37 0.79
N GLY A 61 1.80 -14.91 0.59
CA GLY A 61 2.30 -15.29 -0.74
C GLY A 61 2.46 -14.09 -1.67
N PHE A 62 2.19 -14.29 -2.95
CA PHE A 62 2.32 -13.25 -3.99
C PHE A 62 1.40 -12.05 -3.76
N GLU A 63 0.19 -12.26 -3.23
CA GLU A 63 -0.76 -11.18 -2.95
C GLU A 63 -0.22 -10.19 -1.91
N GLY A 64 0.58 -10.67 -0.94
CA GLY A 64 1.21 -9.80 0.07
C GLY A 64 2.26 -8.83 -0.48
N LEU A 65 2.71 -9.03 -1.73
CA LEU A 65 3.62 -8.13 -2.42
C LEU A 65 2.90 -7.05 -3.22
N LYS A 66 1.58 -7.12 -3.36
CA LYS A 66 0.80 -6.02 -3.95
C LYS A 66 0.69 -4.86 -2.96
N ASP A 67 0.41 -3.67 -3.48
CA ASP A 67 0.14 -2.52 -2.61
C ASP A 67 -1.18 -2.71 -1.87
N LEU A 68 -1.16 -2.33 -0.60
CA LEU A 68 -2.37 -2.34 0.22
C LEU A 68 -3.31 -1.23 -0.25
N PRO A 69 -4.63 -1.41 -0.06
CA PRO A 69 -5.59 -0.36 -0.36
C PRO A 69 -5.23 0.94 0.38
N PRO A 70 -5.51 2.11 -0.23
CA PRO A 70 -5.25 3.39 0.41
C PRO A 70 -5.92 3.49 1.78
N ILE A 71 -5.21 4.09 2.74
CA ILE A 71 -5.77 4.40 4.05
C ILE A 71 -7.04 5.25 3.86
N HIS A 72 -8.14 4.84 4.47
CA HIS A 72 -9.41 5.55 4.35
C HIS A 72 -9.28 6.99 4.84
N LYS A 73 -9.85 7.93 4.07
CA LYS A 73 -9.77 9.37 4.35
C LYS A 73 -10.75 9.85 5.43
N SER A 74 -11.72 9.01 5.78
CA SER A 74 -12.76 9.33 6.75
C SER A 74 -12.79 8.31 7.88
N HIS A 75 -13.10 8.78 9.07
CA HIS A 75 -13.34 7.94 10.24
C HIS A 75 -14.85 7.94 10.56
N PRO A 76 -15.43 6.83 11.04
CA PRO A 76 -16.85 6.79 11.40
C PRO A 76 -17.26 7.85 12.44
N GLN A 77 -16.32 8.22 13.31
CA GLN A 77 -16.50 9.26 14.34
C GLN A 77 -15.98 10.64 13.88
N THR A 78 -15.84 10.89 12.58
CA THR A 78 -15.51 12.23 12.07
C THR A 78 -16.63 13.20 12.43
N THR A 79 -16.25 14.37 12.98
CA THR A 79 -17.20 15.40 13.41
C THR A 79 -18.10 15.85 12.26
N PRO A 80 -19.44 15.92 12.46
CA PRO A 80 -20.35 16.38 11.42
C PRO A 80 -20.01 17.81 10.95
N PRO A 81 -20.19 18.11 9.65
CA PRO A 81 -19.79 19.40 9.08
C PRO A 81 -20.50 20.58 9.76
N GLU A 82 -21.77 20.42 10.14
CA GLU A 82 -22.52 21.44 10.89
C GLU A 82 -21.84 21.80 12.22
N THR A 83 -21.33 20.80 12.95
CA THR A 83 -20.63 21.04 14.22
C THR A 83 -19.30 21.73 13.98
N VAL A 84 -18.58 21.37 12.91
CA VAL A 84 -17.33 22.04 12.52
C VAL A 84 -17.56 23.51 12.20
N GLU A 85 -18.59 23.83 11.41
CA GLU A 85 -18.91 25.23 11.07
C GLU A 85 -19.35 26.04 12.29
N ARG A 86 -20.11 25.44 13.22
CA ARG A 86 -20.47 26.08 14.49
C ARG A 86 -19.24 26.40 15.34
N ILE A 87 -18.30 25.46 15.46
CA ILE A 87 -17.03 25.68 16.18
C ILE A 87 -16.23 26.79 15.50
N ARG A 88 -16.16 26.78 14.17
CA ARG A 88 -15.44 27.78 13.39
C ARG A 88 -16.01 29.19 13.59
N ALA A 89 -17.34 29.33 13.55
CA ALA A 89 -18.00 30.60 13.81
C ALA A 89 -17.74 31.11 15.24
N LEU A 90 -17.81 30.21 16.23
CA LEU A 90 -17.54 30.54 17.64
C LEU A 90 -16.08 30.99 17.85
N ALA A 91 -15.12 30.31 17.23
CA ALA A 91 -13.71 30.68 17.30
C ALA A 91 -13.42 32.05 16.67
N LEU A 92 -14.10 32.38 15.57
CA LEU A 92 -13.98 33.69 14.92
C LEU A 92 -14.62 34.81 15.75
N ALA A 93 -15.75 34.55 16.40
CA ALA A 93 -16.41 35.51 17.28
C ALA A 93 -15.66 35.75 18.59
N HIS A 94 -14.98 34.72 19.12
CA HIS A 94 -14.29 34.78 20.41
C HIS A 94 -12.87 34.18 20.34
N PRO A 95 -11.88 34.90 19.78
CA PRO A 95 -10.53 34.35 19.57
C PRO A 95 -9.75 33.99 20.85
N ALA A 96 -10.14 34.55 22.00
CA ALA A 96 -9.50 34.29 23.29
C ALA A 96 -10.11 33.08 24.04
N TYR A 97 -11.13 32.41 23.51
CA TYR A 97 -11.74 31.26 24.17
C TYR A 97 -10.87 30.01 24.01
N GLY A 98 -10.68 29.30 25.13
CA GLY A 98 -9.99 28.02 25.17
C GLY A 98 -10.96 26.85 25.05
N CYS A 99 -10.46 25.63 25.14
CA CYS A 99 -11.24 24.39 24.98
C CYS A 99 -12.43 24.21 25.95
N ASN A 100 -12.45 24.94 27.07
CA ASN A 100 -13.46 24.81 28.12
C ASN A 100 -14.60 25.84 28.01
N ARG A 101 -14.66 26.64 26.94
CA ARG A 101 -15.65 27.73 26.81
C ARG A 101 -16.24 27.81 25.41
#